data_AF-A0A382MPL0-F1
#
_entry.id   AF-A0A382MPL0-F1
#
_cell.length_a   1.000
_cell.length_b   1.000
_cell.length_c   1.000
_cell.angle_alpha   90.00
_cell.angle_beta   90.00
_cell.angle_gamma   90.00
#
_symmetry.space_group_name_H-M   'P 1'
#
loop_
_entity.id
_entity.type
_entity.pdbx_description
1 polymer ?
#
loop_
_entity_poly.entity_id
_entity_poly.type
_entity_poly.pdbx_seq_one_letter_code
_entity_poly.pdbx_strand_id
1 'polypeptide(L)'
;MFDAVREQKRPGLIVFVTAGFPDIEATLELVPALVAAGADAVELGVPFSDPLAEGPVIQESSFLALQNGTSLEDCLTAAETVREKIPDTPLILMGYYNPIHTYGLAPFTQRCQEAGVDGLIAVDLPGFEA
;
A
#
# COMPACT_ATOMS: atom_id res chain seq x y z
N MET A 1 4.03 -15.51 5.97
CA MET A 1 2.57 -15.45 5.70
C MET A 1 2.02 -16.73 5.07
N PHE A 2 2.36 -17.06 3.81
CA PHE A 2 1.74 -18.19 3.08
C PHE A 2 1.84 -19.55 3.78
N ASP A 3 2.99 -19.86 4.38
CA ASP A 3 3.17 -21.10 5.14
C ASP A 3 2.24 -21.17 6.36
N ALA A 4 2.09 -20.04 7.08
CA ALA A 4 1.25 -19.95 8.26
C ALA A 4 -0.24 -20.18 7.94
N VAL A 5 -0.78 -19.56 6.88
CA VAL A 5 -2.19 -19.75 6.50
C VAL A 5 -2.44 -21.17 5.97
N ARG A 6 -1.46 -21.77 5.28
CA ARG A 6 -1.51 -23.18 4.84
C ARG A 6 -1.53 -24.13 6.03
N GLU A 7 -0.67 -23.92 7.03
CA GLU A 7 -0.62 -24.72 8.25
C GLU A 7 -1.95 -24.64 9.03
N GLN A 8 -2.52 -23.44 9.10
CA GLN A 8 -3.82 -23.18 9.74
C GLN A 8 -5.02 -23.65 8.91
N LYS A 9 -4.81 -24.13 7.68
CA LYS A 9 -5.85 -24.62 6.76
C LYS A 9 -6.98 -23.61 6.52
N ARG A 10 -6.63 -22.32 6.42
CA ARG A 10 -7.57 -21.23 6.11
C ARG A 10 -7.04 -20.39 4.94
N PRO A 11 -7.91 -19.66 4.21
CA PRO A 11 -7.44 -18.67 3.24
C PRO A 11 -6.66 -17.56 3.93
N GLY A 12 -5.75 -16.93 3.18
CA GLY A 12 -5.12 -15.68 3.59
C GLY A 12 -6.05 -14.50 3.33
N LEU A 13 -6.07 -13.54 4.25
CA LEU A 13 -6.81 -12.30 4.14
C LEU A 13 -5.84 -11.14 3.91
N ILE A 14 -5.91 -10.52 2.73
CA ILE A 14 -5.17 -9.31 2.39
C ILE A 14 -6.18 -8.16 2.40
N VAL A 15 -5.90 -7.10 3.14
CA VAL A 15 -6.79 -5.94 3.24
C VAL A 15 -6.15 -4.74 2.58
N PHE A 16 -6.89 -4.14 1.64
CA PHE A 16 -6.50 -2.90 0.97
C PHE A 16 -7.01 -1.67 1.73
N VAL A 17 -6.14 -0.66 1.86
CA VAL A 17 -6.50 0.69 2.34
C VAL A 17 -5.85 1.76 1.49
N THR A 18 -6.56 2.83 1.17
CA THR A 18 -6.00 4.00 0.50
C THR A 18 -5.25 4.86 1.51
N ALA A 19 -3.95 5.09 1.29
CA ALA A 19 -3.15 5.95 2.14
C ALA A 19 -3.67 7.40 2.10
N GLY A 20 -3.75 8.04 3.27
CA GLY A 20 -4.21 9.43 3.38
C GLY A 20 -5.73 9.61 3.33
N PHE A 21 -6.50 8.53 3.42
CA PHE A 21 -7.96 8.56 3.51
C PHE A 21 -8.47 7.98 4.85
N PRO A 22 -9.37 8.67 5.58
CA PRO A 22 -9.80 10.06 5.37
C PRO A 22 -8.69 11.10 5.60
N ASP A 23 -7.61 10.71 6.27
CA ASP A 23 -6.37 11.46 6.50
C ASP A 23 -5.21 10.48 6.79
N ILE A 24 -3.99 11.00 6.96
CA ILE A 24 -2.80 10.15 7.15
C ILE A 24 -2.80 9.52 8.54
N GLU A 25 -3.29 10.23 9.56
CA GLU A 25 -3.42 9.75 10.93
C GLU A 25 -4.32 8.51 10.99
N ALA A 26 -5.46 8.53 10.30
CA ALA A 26 -6.35 7.38 10.19
C ALA A 26 -5.65 6.19 9.54
N THR A 27 -4.79 6.41 8.54
CA THR A 27 -3.99 5.33 7.93
C THR A 27 -3.06 4.68 8.97
N LEU A 28 -2.38 5.50 9.78
CA LEU A 28 -1.42 5.05 10.81
C LEU A 28 -2.08 4.31 11.99
N GLU A 29 -3.37 4.52 12.21
CA GLU A 29 -4.18 3.81 13.21
C GLU A 29 -4.85 2.57 12.64
N LEU A 30 -5.41 2.67 11.43
CA LEU A 30 -6.20 1.62 10.82
C LEU A 30 -5.36 0.41 10.43
N VAL A 31 -4.17 0.62 9.84
CA VAL A 31 -3.34 -0.50 9.39
C VAL A 31 -2.97 -1.46 10.54
N PRO A 32 -2.43 -0.99 11.68
CA PRO A 32 -2.19 -1.87 12.83
C PRO A 32 -3.47 -2.52 13.38
N ALA A 33 -4.60 -1.80 13.37
CA ALA A 33 -5.88 -2.34 13.82
C ALA A 33 -6.39 -3.48 12.93
N LEU A 34 -6.21 -3.38 11.60
CA LEU A 34 -6.54 -4.43 10.64
C LEU A 34 -5.70 -5.69 10.88
N VAL A 35 -4.39 -5.53 11.13
CA VAL A 35 -3.50 -6.63 11.47
C VAL A 35 -3.94 -7.29 12.79
N ALA A 36 -4.22 -6.49 13.82
CA ALA A 36 -4.72 -6.99 15.10
C ALA A 36 -6.08 -7.73 14.96
N ALA A 37 -6.90 -7.34 13.98
CA ALA A 37 -8.17 -7.99 13.65
C ALA A 37 -8.02 -9.27 12.79
N GLY A 38 -6.80 -9.60 12.35
CA GLY A 38 -6.50 -10.86 11.65
C GLY A 38 -6.18 -10.73 10.16
N ALA A 39 -5.86 -9.52 9.66
CA ALA A 39 -5.28 -9.40 8.32
C ALA A 39 -3.90 -10.08 8.27
N ASP A 40 -3.68 -10.93 7.27
CA ASP A 40 -2.41 -11.64 7.04
C ASP A 40 -1.39 -10.79 6.30
N ALA A 41 -1.86 -9.80 5.55
CA ALA A 41 -1.08 -8.78 4.86
C ALA A 41 -1.95 -7.54 4.62
N VAL A 42 -1.30 -6.41 4.36
CA VAL A 42 -1.97 -5.15 4.05
C VAL A 42 -1.44 -4.59 2.74
N GLU A 43 -2.35 -4.17 1.88
CA GLU A 43 -2.07 -3.39 0.69
C GLU A 43 -2.31 -1.90 1.00
N LEU A 44 -1.25 -1.10 0.92
CA LEU A 44 -1.30 0.33 1.09
C LEU A 44 -1.37 0.99 -0.30
N GLY A 45 -2.57 1.47 -0.65
CA GLY A 45 -2.85 2.12 -1.92
C GLY A 45 -2.30 3.55 -1.98
N VAL A 46 -1.44 3.82 -2.95
CA VAL A 46 -0.97 5.17 -3.27
C VAL A 46 -2.05 5.88 -4.07
N PRO A 47 -2.59 7.01 -3.59
CA PRO A 47 -3.65 7.71 -4.29
C PRO A 47 -3.15 8.28 -5.62
N PHE A 48 -3.93 8.12 -6.68
CA PHE A 48 -3.54 8.53 -8.04
C PHE A 48 -4.66 9.31 -8.73
N SER A 49 -4.27 10.29 -9.56
CA SER A 49 -5.19 11.25 -10.17
C SER A 49 -5.96 10.70 -11.37
N ASP A 50 -5.47 9.61 -11.99
CA ASP A 50 -6.13 8.95 -13.13
C ASP A 50 -6.31 7.44 -12.90
N PRO A 51 -7.11 7.02 -11.91
CA PRO A 51 -7.20 5.64 -11.46
C PRO A 51 -8.14 4.80 -12.35
N LEU A 52 -7.77 4.62 -13.62
CA LEU A 52 -8.59 3.92 -14.63
C LEU A 52 -8.84 2.44 -14.33
N ALA A 53 -8.01 1.82 -13.48
CA ALA A 53 -8.12 0.40 -13.11
C ALA A 53 -9.04 0.16 -11.90
N GLU A 54 -9.45 1.21 -11.19
CA GLU A 54 -10.12 1.11 -9.90
C GLU A 54 -11.63 1.32 -9.97
N GLY A 55 -12.36 0.71 -9.04
CA GLY A 55 -13.81 0.93 -8.86
C GLY A 55 -14.13 2.26 -8.17
N PRO A 56 -15.39 2.75 -8.25
CA PRO A 56 -15.79 4.10 -7.81
C PRO A 56 -15.46 4.42 -6.35
N VAL A 57 -15.52 3.43 -5.46
CA VAL A 57 -15.18 3.60 -4.03
C VAL A 57 -13.70 3.92 -3.84
N ILE A 58 -12.81 3.22 -4.55
CA ILE A 58 -11.36 3.45 -4.48
C ILE A 58 -11.00 4.77 -5.15
N GLN A 59 -11.66 5.10 -6.28
CA GLN A 59 -11.51 6.41 -6.93
C GLN A 59 -11.87 7.55 -5.98
N GLU A 60 -12.99 7.45 -5.25
CA GLU A 60 -13.42 8.47 -4.29
C GLU A 60 -12.41 8.62 -3.13
N SER A 61 -11.97 7.50 -2.53
CA SER A 61 -10.96 7.56 -1.45
C SER A 61 -9.62 8.14 -1.93
N SER A 62 -9.18 7.80 -3.15
CA SER A 62 -7.96 8.35 -3.75
C SER A 62 -8.09 9.84 -4.02
N PHE A 63 -9.24 10.28 -4.53
CA PHE A 63 -9.53 11.68 -4.78
C PHE A 63 -9.47 12.52 -3.50
N LEU A 64 -10.06 12.03 -2.40
CA LEU A 64 -10.02 12.70 -1.11
C LEU A 64 -8.60 12.72 -0.51
N ALA A 65 -7.87 11.61 -0.60
CA ALA A 65 -6.47 11.57 -0.18
C ALA A 65 -5.59 12.57 -0.96
N LEU A 66 -5.81 12.72 -2.26
CA LEU A 66 -5.12 13.74 -3.08
C LEU A 66 -5.51 15.17 -2.68
N GLN A 67 -6.78 15.42 -2.34
CA GLN A 67 -7.19 16.73 -1.81
C GLN A 67 -6.52 17.09 -0.48
N ASN A 68 -6.22 16.07 0.34
CA ASN A 68 -5.43 16.24 1.55
C ASN A 68 -3.93 16.47 1.29
N GLY A 69 -3.50 16.43 0.02
CA GLY A 69 -2.12 16.61 -0.37
C GLY A 69 -1.25 15.35 -0.26
N THR A 70 -1.86 14.18 -0.08
CA THR A 70 -1.12 12.92 0.08
C THR A 70 -0.31 12.61 -1.19
N SER A 71 1.00 12.52 -1.02
CA SER A 71 1.95 12.16 -2.08
C SER A 71 2.48 10.73 -1.91
N LEU A 72 3.21 10.25 -2.92
CA LEU A 72 3.92 8.97 -2.83
C LEU A 72 4.94 8.95 -1.67
N GLU A 73 5.61 10.08 -1.40
CA GLU A 73 6.59 10.16 -0.30
C GLU A 73 5.90 10.10 1.07
N ASP A 74 4.70 10.68 1.19
CA ASP A 74 3.89 10.56 2.42
C ASP A 74 3.45 9.11 2.65
N CYS A 75 3.12 8.37 1.57
CA CYS A 75 2.80 6.95 1.65
C CYS A 75 3.98 6.11 2.14
N LEU A 76 5.20 6.40 1.66
CA LEU A 76 6.42 5.71 2.09
C LEU A 76 6.78 6.04 3.54
N THR A 77 6.60 7.30 3.95
CA THR A 77 6.77 7.74 5.35
C THR A 77 5.73 7.09 6.27
N ALA A 78 4.49 6.94 5.82
CA ALA A 78 3.47 6.22 6.56
C ALA A 78 3.80 4.72 6.67
N ALA A 79 4.33 4.11 5.60
CA ALA A 79 4.79 2.73 5.61
C ALA A 79 5.89 2.48 6.66
N GLU A 80 6.87 3.40 6.81
CA GLU A 80 7.88 3.35 7.88
C GLU A 80 7.24 3.30 9.26
N THR A 81 6.34 4.27 9.52
CA THR A 81 5.68 4.41 10.82
C THR A 81 4.80 3.19 11.13
N VAL A 82 4.14 2.64 10.12
CA VAL A 82 3.33 1.42 10.24
C VAL A 82 4.20 0.20 10.48
N ARG A 83 5.34 0.07 9.79
CA ARG A 83 6.27 -1.05 9.94
C ARG A 83 6.75 -1.21 11.38
N GLU A 84 6.99 -0.10 12.09
CA GLU A 84 7.33 -0.14 13.53
C GLU A 84 6.26 -0.83 14.38
N LYS A 85 4.98 -0.75 13.98
CA LYS A 85 3.83 -1.31 14.70
C LYS A 85 3.47 -2.73 14.26
N ILE A 86 3.80 -3.12 13.02
CA ILE A 86 3.47 -4.44 12.44
C ILE A 86 4.70 -5.15 11.84
N PRO A 87 5.77 -5.37 12.62
CA PRO A 87 7.09 -5.75 12.10
C PRO A 87 7.09 -7.02 11.25
N ASP A 88 6.24 -7.99 11.56
CA ASP A 88 6.22 -9.31 10.91
C ASP A 88 5.14 -9.45 9.80
N THR A 89 4.30 -8.43 9.62
CA THR A 89 3.17 -8.51 8.67
C THR A 89 3.60 -7.97 7.31
N PRO A 90 3.36 -8.70 6.21
CA PRO A 90 3.62 -8.20 4.87
C PRO A 90 2.88 -6.90 4.57
N LEU A 91 3.63 -5.87 4.17
CA LEU A 91 3.12 -4.58 3.73
C LEU A 91 3.44 -4.39 2.25
N ILE A 92 2.41 -4.35 1.42
CA ILE A 92 2.52 -4.22 -0.03
C ILE A 92 2.11 -2.80 -0.42
N LEU A 93 2.93 -2.11 -1.20
CA LEU A 93 2.52 -0.85 -1.81
C LEU A 93 1.77 -1.14 -3.11
N MET A 94 0.58 -0.58 -3.27
CA MET A 94 -0.21 -0.72 -4.50
C MET A 94 -0.37 0.64 -5.17
N GLY A 95 -0.07 0.75 -6.45
CA GLY A 95 -0.16 2.01 -7.16
C GLY A 95 0.02 1.88 -8.67
N TYR A 96 0.20 3.02 -9.32
CA TYR A 96 0.40 3.12 -10.77
C TYR A 96 1.89 3.25 -11.11
N TYR A 97 2.26 2.80 -12.29
CA TYR A 97 3.64 2.77 -12.77
C TYR A 97 4.17 4.18 -13.05
N ASN A 98 3.34 5.10 -13.54
CA ASN A 98 3.80 6.44 -13.91
C ASN A 98 4.46 7.22 -12.74
N PRO A 99 3.87 7.29 -11.52
CA PRO A 99 4.56 7.85 -10.34
C PRO A 99 5.88 7.16 -10.01
N ILE A 100 5.93 5.83 -10.09
CA ILE A 100 7.12 5.02 -9.80
C ILE A 100 8.23 5.32 -10.80
N HIS A 101 7.88 5.36 -12.09
CA HIS A 101 8.80 5.69 -13.17
C HIS A 101 9.34 7.13 -13.03
N THR A 102 8.47 8.07 -12.67
CA THR A 102 8.84 9.48 -12.44
C THR A 102 9.78 9.66 -11.24
N TYR A 103 9.57 8.88 -10.17
CA TYR A 103 10.48 8.83 -9.02
C TYR A 103 11.87 8.28 -9.41
N GLY A 104 11.89 7.37 -10.38
CA GLY A 104 13.06 6.63 -10.82
C GLY A 104 13.13 5.27 -10.14
N LEU A 105 13.26 4.20 -10.92
CA LEU A 105 13.11 2.82 -10.44
C LEU A 105 14.07 2.46 -9.30
N ALA A 106 15.37 2.73 -9.46
CA ALA A 106 16.36 2.38 -8.44
C ALA A 106 16.22 3.22 -7.14
N PRO A 107 16.08 4.56 -7.21
CA PRO A 107 15.76 5.36 -6.03
C PRO A 107 14.45 4.92 -5.34
N PHE A 108 13.41 4.61 -6.12
CA PHE A 108 12.12 4.18 -5.60
C PHE A 108 12.23 2.84 -4.87
N THR A 109 12.86 1.82 -5.46
CA THR A 109 12.98 0.50 -4.82
C THR A 109 13.85 0.56 -3.57
N GLN A 110 14.91 1.38 -3.58
CA GLN A 110 15.70 1.66 -2.38
C GLN A 110 14.82 2.30 -1.29
N ARG A 111 14.05 3.34 -1.65
CA ARG A 111 13.16 4.03 -0.71
C ARG A 111 12.08 3.11 -0.13
N CYS A 112 11.51 2.21 -0.93
CA CYS A 112 10.58 1.17 -0.48
C CYS A 112 11.23 0.21 0.52
N GLN A 113 12.47 -0.22 0.25
CA GLN A 113 13.20 -1.09 1.17
C GLN A 113 13.49 -0.39 2.50
N GLU A 114 13.93 0.87 2.46
CA GLU A 114 14.12 1.70 3.64
C GLU A 114 12.81 1.89 4.42
N ALA A 115 11.68 2.02 3.71
CA ALA A 115 10.36 2.12 4.30
C ALA A 115 9.82 0.83 4.94
N GLY A 116 10.47 -0.31 4.67
CA GLY A 116 9.99 -1.62 5.09
C GLY A 116 8.78 -2.11 4.28
N VAL A 117 8.67 -1.73 3.01
CA VAL A 117 7.71 -2.30 2.06
C VAL A 117 8.25 -3.65 1.54
N ASP A 118 7.43 -4.70 1.59
CA ASP A 118 7.82 -6.07 1.21
C ASP A 118 7.53 -6.41 -0.25
N GLY A 119 6.63 -5.66 -0.88
CA GLY A 119 6.18 -5.93 -2.24
C GLY A 119 5.52 -4.72 -2.89
N LEU A 120 5.41 -4.78 -4.22
CA LEU A 120 4.79 -3.75 -5.05
C LEU A 120 3.75 -4.39 -5.97
N ILE A 121 2.58 -3.76 -6.08
CA ILE A 121 1.59 -4.00 -7.12
C ILE A 121 1.50 -2.75 -7.98
N ALA A 122 2.01 -2.82 -9.22
CA ALA A 122 1.84 -1.79 -10.24
C ALA A 122 0.67 -2.19 -11.16
N VAL A 123 -0.50 -1.57 -10.98
CA VAL A 123 -1.76 -2.05 -11.58
C VAL A 123 -1.83 -1.91 -13.10
N ASP A 124 -1.05 -1.00 -13.67
CA ASP A 124 -1.03 -0.64 -15.09
C ASP A 124 0.25 -1.09 -15.81
N LEU A 125 1.18 -1.77 -15.13
CA LEU A 125 2.42 -2.26 -15.74
C LEU A 125 2.11 -3.47 -16.66
N PRO A 126 2.29 -3.37 -17.98
CA PRO A 126 2.07 -4.49 -18.87
C PRO A 126 3.10 -5.59 -18.59
N GLY A 127 2.70 -6.87 -18.65
CA GLY A 127 3.59 -7.99 -18.32
C GLY A 127 4.83 -8.14 -19.22
N PHE A 128 4.93 -7.41 -20.34
CA PHE A 128 6.14 -7.36 -21.17
C PHE A 128 7.17 -6.31 -20.71
N GLU A 129 6.80 -5.46 -19.75
CA GLU A 129 7.66 -4.44 -19.12
C GLU A 129 8.08 -4.84 -17.69
N ALA A 130 7.63 -6.02 -17.23
CA ALA A 130 7.92 -6.60 -15.92
C ALA A 130 9.26 -7.35 -15.87
#